data_AF-A0AA35DA00-F1
#
_entry.id   AF-A0AA35DA00-F1
#
_cell.length_a   1.000
_cell.length_b   1.000
_cell.length_c   1.000
_cell.angle_alpha   90.00
_cell.angle_beta   90.00
_cell.angle_gamma   90.00
#
_symmetry.space_group_name_H-M   'P 1'
#
loop_
_entity.id
_entity.type
_entity.pdbx_description
1 polymer ?
#
loop_
_entity_poly.entity_id
_entity_poly.type
_entity_poly.pdbx_seq_one_letter_code
_entity_poly.pdbx_strand_id
1 'polypeptide(L)'
;MADWDEGLALWGGVEPLRAAWARFLGEQQGRTQELRQLVQQGDWEAIRSTVHRMRGAAGNLALQPLQALLAQMEHDALHQDRAALEPLLPELATALAQVEALLRTSAPSATPTAAPRPATTLPPAQQLQALTALHTLGKALQQGEIASPALQAVQQLLPAPELVALLEALDLFEFERALECVRTLSTRLETCVDDEPHAHLAPQP
;
A
#
# COMPACT_ATOMS: atom_id res chain seq x y z
N MET A 1 18.23 -8.29 -14.40
CA MET A 1 18.50 -7.24 -13.39
C MET A 1 17.17 -6.53 -13.19
N ALA A 2 16.78 -6.14 -11.97
CA ALA A 2 15.53 -5.39 -11.81
C ALA A 2 15.76 -3.96 -12.33
N ASP A 3 15.10 -3.57 -13.41
CA ASP A 3 15.28 -2.27 -14.05
C ASP A 3 14.49 -1.20 -13.30
N TRP A 4 15.21 -0.38 -12.54
CA TRP A 4 14.66 0.72 -11.75
C TRP A 4 13.94 1.76 -12.62
N ASP A 5 14.41 1.94 -13.87
CA ASP A 5 13.86 2.89 -14.84
C ASP A 5 12.49 2.47 -15.38
N GLU A 6 12.28 1.16 -15.60
CA GLU A 6 11.02 0.58 -16.08
C GLU A 6 9.93 0.65 -15.00
N GLY A 7 10.31 0.39 -13.73
CA GLY A 7 9.42 0.57 -12.58
C GLY A 7 9.04 2.03 -12.34
N LEU A 8 9.97 2.97 -12.57
CA LEU A 8 9.74 4.40 -12.43
C LEU A 8 8.72 4.94 -13.46
N ALA A 9 8.79 4.45 -14.70
CA ALA A 9 7.86 4.84 -15.76
C ALA A 9 6.44 4.32 -15.52
N LEU A 10 6.30 3.11 -14.95
CA LEU A 10 5.01 2.50 -14.61
C LEU A 10 4.36 3.14 -13.38
N TRP A 11 5.15 3.51 -12.38
CA TRP A 11 4.64 4.01 -11.09
C TRP A 11 4.74 5.54 -10.94
N GLY A 12 5.23 6.24 -11.97
CA GLY A 12 5.25 7.70 -12.03
C GLY A 12 6.18 8.39 -11.03
N GLY A 13 7.01 7.64 -10.30
CA GLY A 13 7.95 8.18 -9.32
C GLY A 13 8.63 7.14 -8.43
N VAL A 14 9.71 7.58 -7.76
CA VAL A 14 10.55 6.73 -6.90
C VAL A 14 9.86 6.33 -5.59
N GLU A 15 9.07 7.24 -5.01
CA GLU A 15 8.36 7.00 -3.75
C GLU A 15 7.23 5.97 -3.86
N PRO A 16 6.29 6.05 -4.83
CA PRO A 16 5.23 5.05 -4.96
C PRO A 16 5.79 3.66 -5.29
N LEU A 17 6.79 3.57 -6.16
CA LEU A 17 7.49 2.32 -6.46
C LEU A 17 8.13 1.71 -5.20
N ARG A 18 8.80 2.53 -4.38
CA ARG A 18 9.42 2.10 -3.12
C ARG A 18 8.38 1.60 -2.12
N ALA A 19 7.28 2.32 -1.94
CA ALA A 19 6.22 1.93 -1.03
C ALA A 19 5.59 0.60 -1.46
N ALA A 20 5.36 0.42 -2.77
CA ALA A 20 4.83 -0.80 -3.34
C ALA A 20 5.79 -1.98 -3.17
N TRP A 21 7.09 -1.79 -3.41
CA TRP A 21 8.12 -2.81 -3.18
C TRP A 21 8.27 -3.17 -1.69
N ALA A 22 8.22 -2.19 -0.79
CA ALA A 22 8.26 -2.42 0.66
C ALA A 22 7.05 -3.23 1.14
N ARG A 23 5.84 -2.87 0.68
CA ARG A 23 4.61 -3.59 1.00
C ARG A 23 4.64 -5.01 0.47
N PHE A 24 5.06 -5.18 -0.78
CA PHE A 24 5.24 -6.47 -1.40
C PHE A 24 6.21 -7.36 -0.61
N LEU A 25 7.37 -6.84 -0.20
CA LEU A 25 8.33 -7.56 0.64
C LEU A 25 7.72 -7.98 1.98
N GLY A 26 6.98 -7.10 2.64
CA GLY A 26 6.26 -7.39 3.88
C GLY A 26 5.24 -8.53 3.72
N GLU A 27 4.48 -8.52 2.63
CA GLU A 27 3.51 -9.59 2.31
C GLU A 27 4.19 -10.91 1.92
N GLN A 28 5.34 -10.86 1.23
CA GLN A 28 6.02 -12.05 0.75
C GLN A 28 6.76 -12.83 1.84
N GLN A 29 7.18 -12.19 2.94
CA GLN A 29 7.87 -12.89 4.04
C GLN A 29 6.99 -13.98 4.68
N GLY A 30 5.69 -13.71 4.87
CA GLY A 30 4.74 -14.72 5.36
C GLY A 30 4.47 -15.80 4.32
N ARG A 31 4.27 -15.41 3.05
CA ARG A 31 3.90 -16.33 1.97
C ARG A 31 5.02 -17.28 1.56
N THR A 32 6.30 -16.89 1.66
CA THR A 32 7.43 -17.81 1.40
C THR A 32 7.56 -18.91 2.47
N GLN A 33 7.16 -18.62 3.70
CA GLN A 33 7.16 -19.61 4.77
C GLN A 33 5.97 -20.58 4.62
N GLU A 34 4.79 -20.05 4.28
CA GLU A 34 3.61 -20.83 3.91
C GLU A 34 3.88 -21.74 2.71
N LEU A 35 4.47 -21.22 1.63
CA LEU A 35 4.81 -21.99 0.44
C LEU A 35 5.72 -23.18 0.75
N ARG A 36 6.74 -22.99 1.60
CA ARG A 36 7.63 -24.08 2.05
C ARG A 36 6.87 -25.17 2.81
N GLN A 37 5.86 -24.80 3.59
CA GLN A 37 5.03 -25.77 4.30
C GLN A 37 4.11 -26.54 3.32
N LEU A 38 3.49 -25.84 2.37
CA LEU A 38 2.63 -26.45 1.35
C LEU A 38 3.40 -27.44 0.47
N VAL A 39 4.64 -27.13 0.10
CA VAL A 39 5.52 -28.04 -0.66
C VAL A 39 5.87 -29.31 0.14
N GLN A 40 6.06 -29.18 1.45
CA GLN A 40 6.28 -30.35 2.31
C GLN A 40 5.03 -31.22 2.45
N GLN A 41 3.85 -30.58 2.52
CA GLN A 41 2.55 -31.23 2.60
C GLN A 41 2.09 -31.84 1.26
N GLY A 42 2.70 -31.42 0.15
CA GLY A 42 2.33 -31.87 -1.20
C GLY A 42 1.01 -31.29 -1.69
N ASP A 43 0.59 -30.14 -1.16
CA ASP A 43 -0.67 -29.49 -1.52
C ASP A 43 -0.49 -28.63 -2.79
N TRP A 44 -0.46 -29.31 -3.94
CA TRP A 44 -0.17 -28.72 -5.25
C TRP A 44 -1.15 -27.62 -5.65
N GLU A 45 -2.42 -27.72 -5.25
CA GLU A 45 -3.43 -26.71 -5.55
C GLU A 45 -3.17 -25.41 -4.77
N ALA A 46 -2.88 -25.53 -3.48
CA ALA A 46 -2.51 -24.40 -2.64
C ALA A 46 -1.19 -23.76 -3.09
N ILE A 47 -0.18 -24.56 -3.45
CA ILE A 47 1.10 -24.08 -4.01
C ILE A 47 0.84 -23.23 -5.25
N ARG A 48 0.05 -23.75 -6.21
CA ARG A 48 -0.28 -23.02 -7.44
C ARG A 48 -1.01 -21.71 -7.16
N SER A 49 -2.00 -21.72 -6.28
CA SER A 49 -2.76 -20.52 -5.93
C SER A 49 -1.87 -19.43 -5.30
N THR A 50 -0.95 -19.84 -4.44
CA THR A 50 0.01 -18.94 -3.80
C THR A 50 1.00 -18.39 -4.82
N VAL A 51 1.63 -19.25 -5.64
CA VAL A 51 2.60 -18.83 -6.66
C VAL A 51 1.97 -17.94 -7.72
N HIS A 52 0.74 -18.24 -8.16
CA HIS A 52 0.01 -17.43 -9.14
C HIS A 52 -0.22 -16.00 -8.62
N ARG A 53 -0.64 -15.86 -7.36
CA ARG A 53 -0.83 -14.55 -6.72
C ARG A 53 0.48 -13.79 -6.57
N MET A 54 1.56 -14.48 -6.18
CA MET A 54 2.89 -13.88 -6.12
C MET A 54 3.34 -13.39 -7.51
N ARG A 55 3.09 -14.18 -8.56
CA ARG A 55 3.45 -13.84 -9.96
C ARG A 55 2.71 -12.60 -10.45
N GLY A 56 1.41 -12.50 -10.16
CA GLY A 56 0.59 -11.33 -10.50
C GLY A 56 1.11 -10.06 -9.84
N ALA A 57 1.42 -10.15 -8.54
CA ALA A 57 1.99 -9.03 -7.79
C ALA A 57 3.39 -8.64 -8.30
N ALA A 58 4.27 -9.60 -8.61
CA ALA A 58 5.59 -9.33 -9.19
C ALA A 58 5.50 -8.67 -10.57
N GLY A 59 4.55 -9.09 -11.40
CA GLY A 59 4.28 -8.49 -12.71
C GLY A 59 3.82 -7.03 -12.60
N ASN A 60 2.97 -6.72 -11.63
CA ASN A 60 2.47 -5.36 -11.41
C ASN A 60 3.58 -4.40 -10.93
N LEU A 61 4.63 -4.92 -10.30
CA LEU A 61 5.76 -4.16 -9.76
C LEU A 61 6.96 -4.07 -10.71
N ALA A 62 6.78 -4.50 -11.98
CA ALA A 62 7.84 -4.61 -12.98
C ALA A 62 9.04 -5.47 -12.52
N LEU A 63 8.83 -6.39 -11.57
CA LEU A 63 9.86 -7.30 -11.08
C LEU A 63 9.99 -8.51 -12.01
N GLN A 64 10.28 -8.26 -13.29
CA GLN A 64 10.44 -9.27 -14.34
C GLN A 64 11.27 -10.51 -13.91
N PRO A 65 12.46 -10.38 -13.29
CA PRO A 65 13.22 -11.57 -12.88
C PRO A 65 12.49 -12.42 -11.82
N LEU A 66 11.75 -11.78 -10.91
CA LEU A 66 10.95 -12.47 -9.91
C LEU A 66 9.70 -13.10 -10.52
N GLN A 67 9.06 -12.41 -11.47
CA GLN A 67 7.91 -12.92 -12.20
C GLN A 67 8.27 -14.16 -13.02
N ALA A 68 9.42 -14.17 -13.71
CA ALA A 68 9.90 -15.32 -14.48
C ALA A 68 10.17 -16.53 -13.58
N LEU A 69 10.80 -16.32 -12.41
CA LEU A 69 11.03 -17.36 -11.42
C LEU A 69 9.71 -17.96 -10.90
N LEU A 70 8.74 -17.10 -10.59
CA LEU A 70 7.41 -17.53 -10.12
C LEU A 70 6.62 -18.25 -11.22
N ALA A 71 6.77 -17.86 -12.49
CA ALA A 71 6.18 -18.57 -13.62
C ALA A 71 6.76 -20.00 -13.77
N GLN A 72 8.06 -20.16 -13.53
CA GLN A 72 8.71 -21.47 -13.52
C GLN A 72 8.19 -22.34 -12.37
N MET A 73 8.12 -21.80 -11.15
CA MET A 73 7.56 -22.51 -10.00
C MET A 73 6.10 -22.92 -10.21
N GLU A 74 5.30 -22.09 -10.88
CA GLU A 74 3.91 -22.41 -11.20
C GLU A 74 3.81 -23.56 -12.21
N HIS A 75 4.70 -23.58 -13.20
CA HIS A 75 4.80 -24.67 -14.18
C HIS A 75 5.20 -25.99 -13.52
N ASP A 76 6.16 -25.96 -12.60
CA ASP A 76 6.63 -27.17 -11.90
C ASP A 76 5.58 -27.67 -10.89
N ALA A 77 4.84 -26.76 -10.25
CA ALA A 77 3.70 -27.12 -9.42
C ALA A 77 2.52 -27.71 -10.22
N LEU A 78 2.34 -27.27 -11.48
CA LEU A 78 1.37 -27.84 -12.43
C LEU A 78 1.69 -29.30 -12.77
N HIS A 79 2.96 -29.63 -12.93
CA HIS A 79 3.44 -30.99 -13.21
C HIS A 79 3.64 -31.82 -11.94
N GLN A 80 3.39 -31.23 -10.75
CA GLN A 80 3.61 -31.86 -9.44
C GLN A 80 5.06 -32.33 -9.25
N ASP A 81 6.00 -31.65 -9.91
CA ASP A 81 7.41 -32.02 -9.91
C ASP A 81 8.12 -31.38 -8.71
N ARG A 82 8.02 -32.08 -7.58
CA ARG A 82 8.64 -31.65 -6.33
C ARG A 82 10.15 -31.44 -6.46
N ALA A 83 10.82 -32.30 -7.22
CA ALA A 83 12.27 -32.26 -7.36
C ALA A 83 12.73 -31.03 -8.16
N ALA A 84 11.91 -30.58 -9.12
CA ALA A 84 12.13 -29.31 -9.83
C ALA A 84 11.79 -28.08 -8.97
N LEU A 85 10.79 -28.17 -8.09
CA LEU A 85 10.31 -27.04 -7.29
C LEU A 85 11.13 -26.78 -6.01
N GLU A 86 11.66 -27.82 -5.35
CA GLU A 86 12.51 -27.69 -4.17
C GLU A 86 13.74 -26.76 -4.35
N PRO A 87 14.52 -26.83 -5.45
CA PRO A 87 15.64 -25.91 -5.67
C PRO A 87 15.22 -24.46 -5.97
N LEU A 88 13.98 -24.23 -6.42
CA LEU A 88 13.49 -22.87 -6.72
C LEU A 88 13.09 -22.09 -5.45
N LEU A 89 12.79 -22.78 -4.35
CA LEU A 89 12.45 -22.15 -3.07
C LEU A 89 13.58 -21.25 -2.51
N PRO A 90 14.86 -21.70 -2.43
CA PRO A 90 15.95 -20.83 -2.02
C PRO A 90 16.28 -19.74 -3.06
N GLU A 91 16.06 -19.99 -4.36
CA GLU A 91 16.19 -18.96 -5.39
C GLU A 91 15.18 -17.83 -5.20
N LEU A 92 13.93 -18.17 -4.86
CA LEU A 92 12.87 -17.21 -4.55
C LEU A 92 13.24 -16.34 -3.34
N ALA A 93 13.76 -16.95 -2.27
CA ALA A 93 14.22 -16.21 -1.09
C ALA A 93 15.38 -15.26 -1.44
N THR A 94 16.30 -15.72 -2.30
CA THR A 94 17.45 -14.92 -2.75
C THR A 94 17.01 -13.75 -3.65
N ALA A 95 16.04 -13.98 -4.54
CA ALA A 95 15.46 -12.94 -5.38
C ALA A 95 14.76 -11.86 -4.52
N LEU A 96 13.98 -12.26 -3.51
CA LEU A 96 13.36 -11.32 -2.58
C LEU A 96 14.40 -10.53 -1.78
N ALA A 97 15.45 -11.18 -1.28
CA ALA A 97 16.54 -10.50 -0.58
C ALA A 97 17.29 -9.48 -1.46
N GLN A 98 17.44 -9.76 -2.76
CA GLN A 98 18.02 -8.81 -3.71
C GLN A 98 17.12 -7.58 -3.92
N VAL A 99 15.80 -7.77 -4.01
CA VAL A 99 14.83 -6.65 -4.10
C VAL A 99 14.88 -5.80 -2.83
N GLU A 100 14.97 -6.42 -1.65
CA GLU A 100 15.13 -5.72 -0.37
C GLU A 100 16.45 -4.95 -0.27
N ALA A 101 17.55 -5.54 -0.76
CA ALA A 101 18.85 -4.89 -0.80
C ALA A 101 18.86 -3.67 -1.74
N LEU A 102 18.23 -3.78 -2.91
CA LEU A 102 18.01 -2.66 -3.83
C LEU A 102 17.22 -1.55 -3.14
N LEU A 103 16.11 -1.89 -2.48
CA LEU A 103 15.30 -0.94 -1.73
C LEU A 103 16.10 -0.15 -0.67
N ARG A 104 16.97 -0.85 0.07
CA ARG A 104 17.84 -0.25 1.09
C ARG A 104 18.93 0.64 0.49
N THR A 105 19.50 0.25 -0.64
CA THR A 105 20.60 0.97 -1.29
C THR A 105 20.11 2.25 -1.98
N SER A 106 18.86 2.24 -2.47
CA SER A 106 18.25 3.40 -3.13
C SER A 106 17.72 4.47 -2.17
N ALA A 107 17.79 4.28 -0.84
CA ALA A 107 17.33 5.27 0.13
C ALA A 107 18.27 6.50 0.14
N PRO A 108 17.83 7.70 -0.31
CA PRO A 108 18.39 8.91 0.26
C PRO A 108 18.04 8.88 1.75
N SER A 109 19.01 9.23 2.61
CA SER A 109 18.85 9.32 4.06
C SER A 109 17.49 9.89 4.42
N ALA A 110 16.60 9.06 4.96
CA ALA A 110 15.40 9.53 5.61
C ALA A 110 15.85 10.42 6.78
N THR A 111 15.54 11.72 6.68
CA THR A 111 15.55 12.62 7.81
C THR A 111 14.63 12.07 8.90
N PRO A 112 14.97 12.32 10.18
CA PRO A 112 14.46 11.53 11.28
C PRO A 112 12.97 11.79 11.52
N THR A 113 12.28 10.68 11.78
CA THR A 113 11.10 10.52 12.64
C THR A 113 10.57 11.82 13.25
N ALA A 114 9.47 12.34 12.68
CA ALA A 114 8.59 13.22 13.43
C ALA A 114 7.87 12.37 14.47
N ALA A 115 8.15 12.64 15.73
CA ALA A 115 7.58 11.98 16.89
C ALA A 115 6.04 11.88 16.82
N PRO A 116 5.44 10.81 17.40
CA PRO A 116 4.00 10.70 17.52
C PRO A 116 3.48 11.87 18.36
N ARG A 117 2.81 12.83 17.71
CA ARG A 117 2.04 13.84 18.43
C ARG A 117 0.78 13.15 18.98
N PRO A 118 0.45 13.33 20.26
CA PRO A 118 -0.78 12.82 20.83
C PRO A 118 -1.98 13.39 20.07
N ALA A 119 -3.09 12.67 20.10
CA ALA A 119 -4.37 13.05 19.55
C ALA A 119 -4.85 14.39 20.14
N THR A 120 -4.43 15.48 19.53
CA THR A 120 -5.03 16.79 19.76
C THR A 120 -5.98 17.02 18.59
N THR A 121 -7.26 17.11 18.92
CA THR A 121 -8.35 17.53 18.03
C THR A 121 -7.87 18.58 17.02
N LEU A 122 -8.08 18.30 15.73
CA LEU A 122 -7.75 19.22 14.64
C LEU A 122 -8.42 20.57 14.90
N PRO A 123 -7.73 21.71 14.73
CA PRO A 123 -8.36 23.01 14.88
C PRO A 123 -9.48 23.15 13.84
N PRO A 124 -10.60 23.82 14.18
CA PRO A 124 -11.81 23.87 13.35
C PRO A 124 -11.55 24.42 11.94
N ALA A 125 -10.56 25.31 11.79
CA ALA A 125 -10.12 25.80 10.48
C ALA A 125 -9.45 24.71 9.61
N GLN A 126 -8.62 23.83 10.17
CA GLN A 126 -8.04 22.69 9.43
C GLN A 126 -9.10 21.63 9.13
N GLN A 127 -10.07 21.46 10.02
CA GLN A 127 -11.18 20.51 9.85
C GLN A 127 -12.06 20.91 8.65
N LEU A 128 -12.40 22.21 8.54
CA LEU A 128 -13.14 22.73 7.39
C LEU A 128 -12.33 22.62 6.07
N GLN A 129 -11.01 22.85 6.13
CA GLN A 129 -10.12 22.63 4.98
C GLN A 129 -10.05 21.16 4.57
N ALA A 130 -10.00 20.24 5.53
CA ALA A 130 -9.99 18.81 5.30
C ALA A 130 -11.30 18.33 4.66
N LEU A 131 -12.44 18.79 5.16
CA LEU A 131 -13.76 18.52 4.57
C LEU A 131 -13.87 19.05 3.14
N THR A 132 -13.36 20.26 2.90
CA THR A 132 -13.34 20.86 1.56
C THR A 132 -12.49 20.02 0.60
N ALA A 133 -11.29 19.62 1.03
CA ALA A 133 -10.38 18.80 0.24
C ALA A 133 -10.95 17.41 -0.05
N LEU A 134 -11.59 16.77 0.95
CA LEU A 134 -12.29 15.50 0.80
C LEU A 134 -13.46 15.61 -0.19
N HIS A 135 -14.24 16.68 -0.15
CA HIS A 135 -15.34 16.91 -1.09
C HIS A 135 -14.83 17.16 -2.51
N THR A 136 -13.77 17.94 -2.69
CA THR A 136 -13.12 18.13 -4.00
C THR A 136 -12.58 16.82 -4.55
N LEU A 137 -11.91 16.02 -3.70
CA LEU A 137 -11.42 14.70 -4.08
C LEU A 137 -12.58 13.77 -4.48
N GLY A 138 -13.65 13.72 -3.69
CA GLY A 138 -14.85 12.93 -4.02
C GLY A 138 -15.47 13.31 -5.36
N LYS A 139 -15.58 14.60 -5.69
CA LYS A 139 -16.08 15.03 -7.01
C LYS A 139 -15.16 14.60 -8.15
N ALA A 140 -13.85 14.72 -7.99
CA ALA A 140 -12.90 14.28 -9.00
C ALA A 140 -13.02 12.77 -9.23
N LEU A 141 -13.12 11.97 -8.15
CA LEU A 141 -13.28 10.52 -8.23
C LEU A 141 -14.58 10.10 -8.93
N GLN A 142 -15.67 10.86 -8.76
CA GLN A 142 -16.91 10.63 -9.52
C GLN A 142 -16.76 10.91 -11.02
N GLN A 143 -15.81 11.78 -11.40
CA GLN A 143 -15.46 12.03 -12.80
C GLN A 143 -14.39 11.04 -13.32
N GLY A 144 -13.92 10.11 -12.48
CA GLY A 144 -12.85 9.16 -12.80
C GLY A 144 -11.45 9.78 -12.76
N GLU A 145 -11.31 10.94 -12.13
CA GLU A 145 -10.04 11.66 -12.03
C GLU A 145 -9.51 11.66 -10.59
N ILE A 146 -8.19 11.56 -10.45
CA ILE A 146 -7.52 11.72 -9.16
C ILE A 146 -7.00 13.15 -9.08
N ALA A 147 -7.69 14.00 -8.32
CA ALA A 147 -7.25 15.38 -8.10
C ALA A 147 -6.03 15.43 -7.18
N SER A 148 -4.82 15.46 -7.77
CA SER A 148 -3.53 15.58 -7.08
C SER A 148 -3.48 16.66 -5.98
N PRO A 149 -3.97 17.91 -6.20
CA PRO A 149 -3.92 18.93 -5.15
C PRO A 149 -4.88 18.65 -3.99
N ALA A 150 -6.04 18.04 -4.25
CA ALA A 150 -7.00 17.69 -3.20
C ALA A 150 -6.49 16.52 -2.35
N LEU A 151 -5.91 15.50 -2.99
CA LEU A 151 -5.29 14.37 -2.31
C LEU A 151 -4.11 14.80 -1.45
N GLN A 152 -3.27 15.73 -1.94
CA GLN A 152 -2.15 16.26 -1.17
C GLN A 152 -2.64 17.06 0.05
N ALA A 153 -3.68 17.87 -0.10
CA ALA A 153 -4.27 18.60 1.01
C ALA A 153 -4.82 17.65 2.09
N VAL A 154 -5.52 16.57 1.70
CA VAL A 154 -6.01 15.54 2.63
C VAL A 154 -4.85 14.87 3.37
N GLN A 155 -3.75 14.53 2.69
CA GLN A 155 -2.56 13.91 3.31
C GLN A 155 -1.81 14.80 4.28
N GLN A 156 -1.87 16.12 4.09
CA GLN A 156 -1.25 17.09 4.99
C GLN A 156 -2.11 17.39 6.23
N LEU A 157 -3.42 17.25 6.10
CA LEU A 157 -4.39 17.59 7.12
C LEU A 157 -4.81 16.40 7.99
N LEU A 158 -4.87 15.19 7.44
CA LEU A 158 -5.24 13.97 8.17
C LEU A 158 -4.02 13.09 8.44
N PRO A 159 -4.02 12.33 9.56
CA PRO A 159 -2.94 11.41 9.87
C PRO A 159 -2.95 10.20 8.93
N ALA A 160 -1.74 9.76 8.56
CA ALA A 160 -1.49 8.63 7.65
C ALA A 160 -2.34 7.36 7.89
N PRO A 161 -2.54 6.85 9.13
CA PRO A 161 -3.32 5.62 9.34
C PRO A 161 -4.78 5.72 8.88
N GLU A 162 -5.38 6.90 8.90
CA GLU A 162 -6.77 7.10 8.48
C GLU A 162 -6.91 7.15 6.95
N LEU A 163 -5.80 7.43 6.26
CA LEU A 163 -5.73 7.56 4.81
C LEU A 163 -5.31 6.28 4.10
N VAL A 164 -4.83 5.26 4.82
CA VAL A 164 -4.37 4.00 4.22
C VAL A 164 -5.45 3.39 3.32
N ALA A 165 -6.67 3.23 3.82
CA ALA A 165 -7.76 2.63 3.05
C ALA A 165 -8.16 3.47 1.81
N LEU A 166 -8.10 4.80 1.93
CA LEU A 166 -8.36 5.71 0.82
C LEU A 166 -7.27 5.61 -0.25
N LEU A 167 -6.00 5.69 0.16
CA LEU A 167 -4.85 5.63 -0.73
C LEU A 167 -4.76 4.26 -1.43
N GLU A 168 -5.04 3.16 -0.73
CA GLU A 168 -5.12 1.84 -1.34
C GLU A 168 -6.24 1.75 -2.38
N ALA A 169 -7.43 2.29 -2.10
CA ALA A 169 -8.52 2.30 -3.07
C ALA A 169 -8.18 3.16 -4.30
N LEU A 170 -7.44 4.26 -4.13
CA LEU A 170 -6.96 5.08 -5.23
C LEU A 170 -5.87 4.37 -6.06
N ASP A 171 -4.94 3.68 -5.40
CA ASP A 171 -3.86 2.90 -6.03
C ASP A 171 -4.39 1.72 -6.84
N LEU A 172 -5.45 1.06 -6.34
CA LEU A 172 -6.15 -0.02 -7.02
C LEU A 172 -7.19 0.46 -8.05
N PHE A 173 -7.30 1.77 -8.29
CA PHE A 173 -8.33 2.39 -9.14
C PHE A 173 -9.77 2.02 -8.74
N GLU A 174 -10.00 1.65 -7.49
CA GLU A 174 -11.30 1.32 -6.92
C GLU A 174 -12.04 2.61 -6.49
N PHE A 175 -12.50 3.38 -7.48
CA PHE A 175 -13.15 4.69 -7.24
C PHE A 175 -14.35 4.61 -6.30
N GLU A 176 -15.16 3.55 -6.37
CA GLU A 176 -16.29 3.35 -5.44
C GLU A 176 -15.82 3.18 -3.98
N ARG A 177 -14.77 2.38 -3.76
CA ARG A 177 -14.19 2.21 -2.42
C ARG A 177 -13.51 3.49 -1.94
N ALA A 178 -12.86 4.23 -2.83
CA ALA A 178 -12.25 5.51 -2.52
C ALA A 178 -13.33 6.53 -2.11
N LEU A 179 -14.47 6.56 -2.80
CA LEU A 179 -15.62 7.39 -2.43
C LEU A 179 -16.21 7.00 -1.07
N GLU A 180 -16.32 5.71 -0.76
CA GLU A 180 -16.78 5.24 0.55
C GLU A 180 -15.82 5.66 1.67
N CYS A 181 -14.51 5.57 1.44
CA CYS A 181 -13.48 6.06 2.36
C CYS A 181 -13.59 7.57 2.58
N VAL A 182 -13.73 8.36 1.50
CA VAL A 182 -13.93 9.82 1.58
C VAL A 182 -15.16 10.16 2.42
N ARG A 183 -16.29 9.47 2.20
CA ARG A 183 -17.53 9.71 2.97
C ARG A 183 -17.36 9.37 4.45
N THR A 184 -16.72 8.24 4.74
CA THR A 184 -16.44 7.81 6.13
C THR A 184 -15.56 8.82 6.86
N LEU A 185 -14.51 9.32 6.20
CA LEU A 185 -13.63 10.34 6.76
C LEU A 185 -14.37 11.67 7.00
N SER A 186 -15.19 12.11 6.04
CA SER A 186 -16.00 13.32 6.19
C SER A 186 -16.97 13.22 7.38
N THR A 187 -17.70 12.12 7.52
CA THR A 187 -18.64 11.93 8.64
C THR A 187 -17.93 11.89 10.00
N ARG A 188 -16.72 11.31 10.07
CA ARG A 188 -15.90 11.33 11.30
C ARG A 188 -15.40 12.73 11.64
N LEU A 189 -15.03 13.52 10.64
CA LEU A 189 -14.68 14.93 10.81
C LEU A 189 -15.90 15.76 11.21
N GLU A 190 -17.10 15.49 10.70
CA GLU A 190 -18.32 16.22 11.10
C GLU A 190 -18.76 15.88 12.53
N THR A 191 -18.64 14.62 12.95
CA THR A 191 -19.03 14.17 14.31
C THR A 191 -18.09 14.67 15.40
N CYS A 192 -16.84 15.00 15.09
CA CYS A 192 -15.92 15.64 16.05
C CYS A 192 -16.26 17.11 16.32
N VAL A 193 -17.06 17.76 15.47
CA VAL A 193 -17.50 19.15 15.65
C VAL A 193 -18.63 19.30 16.68
N ASP A 194 -19.39 18.22 16.95
CA ASP A 194 -20.54 18.25 17.86
C ASP A 194 -20.14 18.07 19.34
N ASP A 195 -18.89 17.66 19.62
CA ASP A 195 -18.34 17.54 20.98
C ASP A 195 -17.60 18.83 21.40
N GLU A 196 -18.23 19.99 21.23
CA GLU A 196 -17.84 21.20 21.97
C GLU A 196 -18.84 21.38 23.12
N PRO A 197 -18.50 21.02 24.38
CA PRO A 197 -19.28 21.50 25.50
C PRO A 197 -19.13 23.02 25.52
N HIS A 198 -20.24 23.73 25.33
CA HIS A 198 -20.33 25.18 25.56
C HIS A 198 -19.79 25.53 26.96
N ALA A 199 -18.48 25.79 27.06
CA ALA A 199 -17.87 26.40 28.21
C ALA A 199 -18.17 27.90 28.09
N HIS A 200 -19.36 28.24 28.58
CA HIS A 200 -19.87 29.59 28.69
C HIS A 200 -18.85 30.48 29.42
N LEU A 201 -18.20 31.31 28.60
CA LEU A 201 -17.73 32.66 28.86
C LEU A 201 -18.19 33.20 30.24
N ALA A 202 -17.23 33.40 31.14
CA ALA A 202 -17.41 34.28 32.28
C ALA A 202 -17.63 35.72 31.79
N PRO A 203 -18.52 36.47 32.46
CA PRO A 203 -18.26 37.89 32.68
C PRO A 203 -18.20 38.19 34.18
N GLN A 204 -17.02 38.66 34.60
CA GLN A 204 -16.83 39.64 35.68
C GLN A 204 -17.59 40.94 35.25
N PRO A 205 -18.06 41.81 36.15
CA PRO A 205 -17.41 42.23 37.41
C PRO A 205 -18.20 42.00 38.71
#